data_AF-A0A963UX61-F1
#
_entry.id   AF-A0A963UX61-F1
#
_cell.length_a   1.000
_cell.length_b   1.000
_cell.length_c   1.000
_cell.angle_alpha   90.00
_cell.angle_beta   90.00
_cell.angle_gamma   90.00
#
_symmetry.space_group_name_H-M   'P 1'
#
loop_
_entity.id
_entity.type
_entity.pdbx_description
1 polymer ?
#
loop_
_entity_poly.entity_id
_entity_poly.type
_entity_poly.pdbx_seq_one_letter_code
_entity_poly.pdbx_strand_id
1 'polypeptide(L)' 'MLTVDNLSENHRRIYEALRDAGRALSPKDIEDLTGLGGSTVRGTVRTMEEKGYIRR' A
#
# COMPACT_ATOMS: atom_id res chain seq x y z
N MET A 1 23.99 -0.68 3.56
CA MET A 1 23.19 -1.08 2.37
C MET A 1 21.75 -1.22 2.84
N LEU A 2 20.87 -0.25 2.53
CA LEU A 2 19.45 -0.32 2.92
C LEU A 2 18.78 -1.31 1.97
N THR A 3 18.71 -2.58 2.37
CA THR A 3 17.92 -3.58 1.65
C THR A 3 16.45 -3.23 1.84
N VAL A 4 15.71 -3.16 0.74
CA VAL A 4 14.26 -2.91 0.69
C VAL A 4 13.47 -4.15 1.16
N ASP A 5 14.06 -4.95 2.07
CA ASP A 5 13.65 -6.30 2.49
C ASP A 5 12.56 -6.31 3.58
N ASN A 6 12.12 -5.14 4.04
CA ASN A 6 11.18 -5.01 5.16
C ASN A 6 9.82 -4.41 4.77
N LEU A 7 9.38 -4.64 3.53
CA LEU A 7 7.97 -4.47 3.20
C LEU A 7 7.22 -5.71 3.68
N SER A 8 6.45 -5.57 4.76
CA SER A 8 5.52 -6.61 5.20
C SER A 8 4.62 -7.02 4.03
N GLU A 9 4.14 -8.26 3.98
CA GLU A 9 3.33 -8.80 2.88
C GLU A 9 2.16 -7.87 2.50
N ASN A 10 1.56 -7.20 3.51
CA ASN A 10 0.51 -6.20 3.30
C ASN A 10 0.98 -4.98 2.51
N HIS A 11 2.20 -4.49 2.76
CA HIS A 11 2.76 -3.39 2.01
C HIS A 11 3.04 -3.79 0.56
N ARG A 12 3.52 -5.02 0.34
CA ARG A 12 3.75 -5.54 -1.02
C ARG A 12 2.44 -5.59 -1.80
N ARG A 13 1.39 -6.16 -1.20
CA ARG A 13 0.04 -6.22 -1.80
C ARG A 13 -0.51 -4.84 -2.17
N ILE A 14 -0.42 -3.87 -1.26
CA ILE A 14 -0.92 -2.50 -1.52
C ILE A 14 -0.09 -1.81 -2.61
N TYR A 15 1.23 -1.98 -2.57
CA TYR A 15 2.12 -1.42 -3.58
C TYR A 15 1.84 -2.00 -4.97
N GLU A 16 1.67 -3.33 -5.06
CA GLU A 16 1.31 -4.01 -6.31
C GLU A 16 -0.06 -3.57 -6.82
N ALA A 17 -1.07 -3.45 -5.95
CA ALA A 17 -2.39 -2.97 -6.33
C ALA A 17 -2.37 -1.53 -6.89
N LEU A 18 -1.59 -0.63 -6.27
CA LEU A 18 -1.42 0.74 -6.76
C LEU A 18 -0.67 0.79 -8.09
N ARG A 19 0.38 -0.03 -8.23
CA ARG A 19 1.17 -0.12 -9.46
C ARG A 19 0.38 -0.69 -10.62
N ASP A 20 -0.40 -1.76 -10.38
CA ASP A 20 -1.23 -2.43 -11.38
C ASP A 20 -2.37 -1.51 -11.86
N ALA A 21 -3.02 -0.81 -10.93
CA ALA A 21 -4.08 0.12 -11.27
C ALA A 21 -3.60 1.29 -12.16
N GLY A 22 -2.33 1.68 -12.06
CA GLY A 22 -1.74 2.78 -12.84
C GLY A 22 -2.39 4.15 -12.61
N ARG A 23 -3.21 4.27 -11.56
CA ARG A 23 -3.97 5.46 -11.19
C ARG A 23 -4.11 5.56 -9.68
N ALA A 24 -4.50 6.74 -9.21
CA ALA A 24 -4.86 6.92 -7.81
C ALA A 24 -6.07 6.02 -7.47
N LEU A 25 -5.94 5.26 -6.38
CA LEU A 25 -6.98 4.38 -5.86
C LEU A 25 -7.58 4.96 -4.58
N SER A 26 -8.88 4.80 -4.39
CA SER A 26 -9.49 5.11 -3.10
C SER A 26 -9.12 4.03 -2.09
N PRO A 27 -9.16 4.31 -0.78
CA PRO A 27 -8.92 3.30 0.25
C PRO A 27 -9.80 2.05 0.08
N LYS A 28 -11.06 2.24 -0.33
CA LYS A 28 -11.99 1.14 -0.62
C LYS A 28 -11.57 0.28 -1.80
N ASP A 29 -11.00 0.88 -2.86
CA ASP A 29 -10.50 0.12 -4.01
C ASP A 29 -9.29 -0.73 -3.59
N ILE A 30 -8.42 -0.18 -2.74
CA ILE A 30 -7.26 -0.91 -2.20
C ILE A 30 -7.73 -2.06 -1.30
N GLU A 31 -8.75 -1.83 -0.46
CA GLU A 31 -9.38 -2.89 0.35
C GLU A 31 -9.92 -4.03 -0.52
N ASP A 32 -10.63 -3.70 -1.59
CA ASP A 32 -11.21 -4.68 -2.52
C ASP A 32 -10.13 -5.47 -3.28
N LEU A 33 -9.10 -4.78 -3.80
CA LEU A 33 -8.01 -5.39 -4.55
C LEU A 33 -7.07 -6.24 -3.70
N THR A 34 -6.84 -5.84 -2.45
CA THR A 34 -5.88 -6.53 -1.57
C THR A 34 -6.55 -7.54 -0.63
N GLY A 35 -7.87 -7.47 -0.48
CA GLY A 35 -8.64 -8.24 0.51
C GLY A 35 -8.28 -7.89 1.96
N LEU A 36 -7.57 -6.78 2.17
CA LEU A 36 -7.15 -6.33 3.49
C LEU A 36 -8.27 -5.50 4.13
N GLY A 37 -8.50 -5.69 5.43
CA GLY A 37 -9.45 -4.86 6.16
C GLY A 37 -9.02 -3.39 6.20
N GLY A 38 -9.99 -2.46 6.11
CA GLY A 38 -9.72 -1.03 6.01
C GLY A 38 -8.84 -0.41 7.10
N SER A 39 -8.82 -0.97 8.31
CA SER A 39 -7.88 -0.54 9.36
C SER A 39 -6.42 -0.85 9.00
N THR A 40 -6.17 -2.02 8.42
CA THR A 40 -4.84 -2.44 7.94
C THR A 40 -4.42 -1.62 6.74
N VAL A 41 -5.32 -1.39 5.79
CA VAL A 41 -5.06 -0.57 4.60
C VAL A 41 -4.69 0.85 5.00
N ARG A 42 -5.50 1.51 5.83
CA ARG A 42 -5.20 2.89 6.29
C ARG A 42 -3.87 2.99 7.04
N GLY A 43 -3.59 2.05 7.94
CA GLY A 43 -2.33 2.03 8.67
C GLY A 43 -1.13 1.86 7.72
N THR A 44 -1.25 0.92 6.77
CA THR A 44 -0.18 0.61 5.82
C THR A 44 0.04 1.75 4.83
N VAL A 45 -1.02 2.29 4.23
CA VAL A 45 -0.97 3.45 3.32
C VAL A 45 -0.32 4.64 4.03
N ARG A 46 -0.72 4.94 5.27
CA ARG A 46 -0.11 6.03 6.05
C ARG A 46 1.39 5.82 6.26
N THR A 47 1.80 4.62 6.67
CA THR A 47 3.22 4.30 6.84
C THR A 47 3.98 4.38 5.52
N MET A 48 3.35 4.01 4.40
CA MET A 48 3.95 4.12 3.07
C MET A 48 4.09 5.58 2.62
N GLU A 49 3.12 6.44 2.94
CA GLU A 49 3.22 7.90 2.73
C GLU A 49 4.33 8.51 3.59
N GLU A 50 4.39 8.18 4.88
CA GLU A 50 5.42 8.69 5.82
C GLU A 50 6.84 8.28 5.40
N LYS A 51 7.00 7.09 4.81
CA LYS A 51 8.28 6.61 4.27
C LYS A 51 8.55 7.09 2.84
N GLY A 52 7.62 7.79 2.20
CA GLY A 52 7.76 8.32 0.84
C GLY A 52 7.67 7.27 -0.27
N TYR A 53 7.12 6.08 -0.01
CA TYR A 53 6.90 5.04 -1.03
C TYR A 53 5.77 5.39 -2.00
N ILE A 54 4.77 6.11 -1.51
CA ILE A 54 3.61 6.58 -2.28
C ILE A 54 3.38 8.06 -1.95
N ARG A 55 2.88 8.81 -2.92
CA ARG A 55 2.44 10.21 -2.73
C ARG A 55 0.97 10.30 -3.09
N ARG A 56 0.25 11.09 -2.30
CA ARG A 56 -1.16 11.42 -2.52
C ARG A 56 -1.31 12.44 -3.64
#